data_AF-A0A7J9FNG5-F1
#
_entry.id   AF-A0A7J9FNG5-F1
#
_cell.length_a   1.000
_cell.length_b   1.000
_cell.length_c   1.000
_cell.angle_alpha   90.00
_cell.angle_beta   90.00
_cell.angle_gamma   90.00
#
_symmetry.space_group_name_H-M   'P 1'
#
loop_
_entity.id
_entity.type
_entity.pdbx_description
1 polymer ?
#
loop_
_entity_poly.entity_id
_entity_poly.type
_entity_poly.pdbx_seq_one_letter_code
_entity_poly.pdbx_strand_id
1 'polypeptide(L)'
;MSNAWNQTRRMKILAVGPAITPEYSQWRDQRVNDNILASNPEIARSLEEHLQVLPSEIEIIKQEFEKRSLELGKKIEQLEEEKMQLGLDVDIQRLEADKLRKGKNKAEEDLDSLKTDYKKLRRSIRTVGLGKTSEQWRQQIQEENTKANQWEKKFQDTRAREVTLEKSLLICQNEKRELKV
;
A
#
# COMPACT_ATOMS: atom_id res chain seq x y z
N MET A 1 5.35 61.76 -31.28
CA MET A 1 4.21 60.83 -31.33
C MET A 1 3.81 60.49 -29.92
N SER A 2 2.83 61.21 -29.38
CA SER A 2 2.30 61.05 -28.02
C SER A 2 0.89 60.50 -28.12
N ASN A 3 0.58 59.31 -27.56
CA ASN A 3 -0.82 58.88 -27.35
C ASN A 3 -1.04 57.62 -26.46
N ALA A 4 -0.13 57.26 -25.55
CA ALA A 4 -0.31 56.06 -24.71
C ALA A 4 -0.95 56.32 -23.33
N TRP A 5 -1.17 57.57 -22.91
CA TRP A 5 -1.56 57.89 -21.52
C TRP A 5 -3.08 58.05 -21.29
N ASN A 6 -3.92 58.05 -22.33
CA ASN A 6 -5.35 58.32 -22.18
C ASN A 6 -6.23 57.09 -21.92
N GLN A 7 -5.66 55.90 -21.69
CA GLN A 7 -6.44 54.68 -21.47
C GLN A 7 -6.85 54.53 -19.99
N THR A 8 -7.79 55.40 -19.61
CA THR A 8 -8.56 55.38 -18.37
C THR A 8 -9.15 53.97 -18.15
N ARG A 9 -8.59 53.21 -17.20
CA ARG A 9 -9.27 52.05 -16.61
C ARG A 9 -10.44 52.57 -15.78
N ARG A 10 -11.64 52.58 -16.38
CA ARG A 10 -12.90 52.70 -15.66
C ARG A 10 -13.11 51.44 -14.82
N MET A 11 -12.61 51.44 -13.59
CA MET A 11 -13.11 50.52 -12.56
C MET A 11 -14.58 50.87 -12.33
N LYS A 12 -15.48 50.00 -12.79
CA LYS A 12 -16.88 50.03 -12.36
C LYS A 12 -16.87 49.82 -10.85
N ILE A 13 -17.29 50.83 -10.10
CA ILE A 13 -17.58 50.70 -8.68
C ILE A 13 -18.69 49.65 -8.58
N LEU A 14 -18.31 48.42 -8.24
CA LEU A 14 -19.23 47.42 -7.74
C LEU A 14 -19.79 48.01 -6.44
N ALA A 15 -21.10 48.21 -6.40
CA ALA A 15 -21.83 48.65 -5.22
C ALA A 15 -21.83 47.53 -4.17
N VAL A 16 -20.67 47.31 -3.56
CA VAL A 16 -20.58 46.72 -2.23
C VAL A 16 -21.11 47.81 -1.31
N GLY A 17 -22.24 47.55 -0.67
CA GLY A 17 -22.87 48.50 0.25
C GLY A 17 -21.83 49.03 1.24
N PRO A 18 -21.93 50.31 1.66
CA PRO A 18 -20.93 50.88 2.54
C PRO A 18 -20.90 50.04 3.82
N ALA A 19 -19.83 49.29 4.02
CA ALA A 19 -19.44 48.82 5.35
C ALA A 19 -18.90 50.04 6.10
N ILE A 20 -19.78 51.04 6.30
CA ILE A 20 -19.53 52.17 7.16
C ILE A 20 -19.58 51.60 8.56
N THR A 21 -18.41 51.45 9.16
CA THR A 21 -18.33 51.04 10.55
C THR A 21 -18.92 52.13 11.43
N PRO A 22 -19.47 51.78 12.60
CA PRO A 22 -20.16 52.73 13.48
C PRO A 22 -19.30 53.96 13.84
N GLU A 23 -17.98 53.80 13.86
CA GLU A 23 -17.04 54.87 14.16
C GLU A 23 -17.05 56.00 13.11
N TYR A 24 -17.19 55.67 11.81
CA TYR A 24 -17.24 56.68 10.75
C TYR A 24 -18.56 57.49 10.77
N SER A 25 -19.66 56.83 11.17
CA SER A 25 -20.96 57.48 11.38
C SER A 25 -20.89 58.49 12.53
N GLN A 26 -20.34 58.07 13.67
CA GLN A 26 -20.15 58.94 14.85
C GLN A 26 -19.26 60.14 14.53
N TRP A 27 -18.16 59.91 13.81
CA TRP A 27 -17.26 60.99 13.39
C TRP A 27 -17.96 62.03 12.51
N ARG A 28 -18.83 61.59 11.59
CA ARG A 28 -19.61 62.49 10.73
C ARG A 28 -20.64 63.30 11.51
N ASP A 29 -21.35 62.66 12.44
CA ASP A 29 -22.43 63.31 13.23
C ASP A 29 -21.89 64.42 14.15
N GLN A 30 -20.59 64.39 14.46
CA GLN A 30 -19.93 65.37 15.32
C GLN A 30 -19.49 66.65 14.59
N ARG A 31 -19.55 66.70 13.24
CA ARG A 31 -19.20 67.88 12.44
C ARG A 31 -20.43 68.77 12.20
N VAL A 32 -20.65 69.72 13.09
CA VAL A 32 -21.46 70.91 12.78
C VAL A 32 -20.69 71.75 11.74
N ASN A 33 -21.41 72.26 10.74
CA ASN A 33 -20.86 72.93 9.56
C ASN A 33 -20.23 74.30 9.88
N ASP A 34 -18.91 74.36 10.03
CA ASP A 34 -18.13 75.57 10.41
C ASP A 34 -17.86 76.57 9.27
N ASN A 35 -18.74 76.70 8.27
CA ASN A 35 -18.52 77.63 7.15
C ASN A 35 -18.74 79.13 7.50
N ILE A 36 -18.68 79.53 8.78
CA ILE A 36 -18.62 80.94 9.20
C ILE A 36 -17.51 81.08 10.27
N LEU A 37 -16.32 81.48 9.83
CA LEU A 37 -15.22 81.81 10.73
C LEU A 37 -15.41 83.24 11.28
N ALA A 38 -15.98 83.36 12.48
CA ALA A 38 -15.74 84.52 13.33
C ALA A 38 -14.35 84.36 13.96
N SER A 39 -13.42 85.24 13.60
CA SER A 39 -12.03 85.23 14.04
C SER A 39 -11.90 85.60 15.53
N ASN A 40 -11.89 84.59 16.42
CA ASN A 40 -11.50 84.73 17.82
C ASN A 40 -10.09 84.13 18.05
N PRO A 41 -9.11 84.90 18.58
CA PRO A 41 -7.74 84.43 18.82
C PRO A 41 -7.58 83.34 19.91
N GLU A 42 -8.60 83.06 20.74
CA GLU A 42 -8.55 81.93 21.71
C GLU A 42 -8.66 80.55 21.04
N ILE A 43 -9.33 80.46 19.87
CA ILE A 43 -9.54 79.22 19.11
C ILE A 43 -8.24 78.77 18.41
N ALA A 44 -7.31 79.70 18.16
CA ALA A 44 -6.05 79.39 17.50
C ALA A 44 -5.14 78.47 18.34
N ARG A 45 -5.20 78.55 19.68
CA ARG A 45 -4.45 77.64 20.57
C ARG A 45 -5.11 76.26 20.70
N SER A 46 -6.45 76.20 20.68
CA SER A 46 -7.18 74.93 20.80
C SER A 46 -7.15 74.12 19.50
N LEU A 47 -7.10 74.77 18.32
CA LEU A 47 -7.00 74.08 17.04
C LEU A 47 -5.66 73.33 16.92
N GLU A 48 -4.58 73.90 17.44
CA GLU A 48 -3.25 73.27 17.48
C GLU A 48 -3.25 72.03 18.38
N GLU A 49 -3.89 72.08 19.55
CA GLU A 49 -4.07 70.93 20.45
C GLU A 49 -5.00 69.83 19.86
N HIS A 50 -6.04 70.20 19.12
CA HIS A 50 -7.00 69.25 18.52
C HIS A 50 -6.45 68.58 17.24
N LEU A 51 -5.59 69.27 16.50
CA LEU A 51 -4.91 68.73 15.31
C LEU A 51 -3.75 67.80 15.67
N GLN A 52 -3.25 67.82 16.91
CA GLN A 52 -2.07 67.05 17.31
C GLN A 52 -2.38 65.61 17.73
N VAL A 53 -3.66 65.23 17.89
CA VAL A 53 -4.04 63.94 18.52
C VAL A 53 -5.01 63.08 17.69
N LEU A 54 -5.64 63.59 16.63
CA LEU A 54 -6.55 62.79 15.78
C LEU A 54 -5.86 62.30 14.50
N PRO A 55 -5.68 60.96 14.34
CA PRO A 55 -5.20 60.39 13.08
C PRO A 55 -6.14 60.77 11.93
N SER A 56 -5.57 61.11 10.76
CA SER A 56 -6.38 61.35 9.57
C SER A 56 -7.08 60.08 9.10
N GLU A 57 -8.23 60.20 8.41
CA GLU A 57 -8.94 59.04 7.84
C GLU A 57 -8.02 58.16 6.96
N ILE A 58 -7.08 58.79 6.24
CA ILE A 58 -6.11 58.10 5.40
C ILE A 58 -5.12 57.30 6.24
N GLU A 59 -4.68 57.85 7.38
CA GLU A 59 -3.79 57.18 8.34
C GLU A 59 -4.45 55.90 8.87
N ILE A 60 -5.74 55.99 9.24
CA ILE A 60 -6.53 54.87 9.76
C ILE A 60 -6.68 53.78 8.69
N ILE A 61 -7.07 54.15 7.46
CA ILE A 61 -7.23 53.22 6.34
C ILE A 61 -5.90 52.52 6.02
N LYS A 62 -4.78 53.26 6.07
CA LYS A 62 -3.45 52.70 5.82
C LYS A 62 -3.07 51.67 6.89
N GLN A 63 -3.28 51.98 8.17
CA GLN A 63 -3.00 51.06 9.27
C GLN A 63 -3.87 49.78 9.18
N GLU A 64 -5.16 49.91 8.83
CA GLU A 64 -6.02 48.75 8.60
C GLU A 64 -5.55 47.89 7.43
N PHE A 65 -5.12 48.52 6.33
CA PHE A 65 -4.60 47.80 5.18
C PHE A 65 -3.32 47.03 5.52
N GLU A 66 -2.38 47.65 6.24
CA GLU A 66 -1.18 46.99 6.73
C GLU A 66 -1.52 45.81 7.66
N LYS A 67 -2.45 45.99 8.60
CA LYS A 67 -2.91 44.92 9.50
C LYS A 67 -3.49 43.74 8.72
N ARG A 68 -4.41 44.00 7.77
CA ARG A 68 -5.00 42.94 6.93
C ARG A 68 -3.95 42.26 6.05
N SER A 69 -2.98 43.01 5.55
CA SER A 69 -1.89 42.45 4.74
C SER A 69 -1.00 41.50 5.56
N LEU A 70 -0.70 41.86 6.82
CA LEU A 70 0.04 40.99 7.75
C LEU A 70 -0.75 39.72 8.10
N GLU A 71 -2.06 39.84 8.36
CA GLU A 71 -2.93 38.69 8.62
C GLU A 71 -2.99 37.74 7.42
N LEU A 72 -3.11 38.27 6.20
CA LEU A 72 -3.07 37.49 4.97
C LEU A 72 -1.72 36.82 4.75
N GLY A 73 -0.61 37.50 5.04
CA GLY A 73 0.74 36.93 4.97
C GLY A 73 0.90 35.70 5.86
N LYS A 74 0.48 35.81 7.13
CA LYS A 74 0.48 34.67 8.07
C LYS A 74 -0.36 33.50 7.59
N LYS A 75 -1.53 33.78 6.99
CA LYS A 75 -2.41 32.74 6.45
C LYS A 75 -1.80 32.04 5.23
N ILE A 76 -1.07 32.78 4.38
CA ILE A 76 -0.34 32.19 3.25
C ILE A 76 0.77 31.27 3.76
N GLU A 77 1.57 31.72 4.74
CA GLU A 77 2.65 30.93 5.34
C GLU A 77 2.11 29.62 5.95
N GLN A 78 1.02 29.69 6.71
CA GLN A 78 0.36 28.51 7.26
C GLN A 78 -0.11 27.53 6.16
N LEU A 79 -0.72 28.05 5.08
CA LEU A 79 -1.17 27.20 3.97
C LEU A 79 0.00 26.57 3.20
N GLU A 80 1.13 27.26 3.09
CA GLU A 80 2.34 26.71 2.49
C GLU A 80 2.92 25.57 3.34
N GLU A 81 2.93 25.71 4.67
CA GLU A 81 3.35 24.65 5.59
C GLU A 81 2.42 23.43 5.54
N GLU A 82 1.09 23.65 5.60
CA GLU A 82 0.10 22.58 5.47
C GLU A 82 0.23 21.84 4.13
N LYS A 83 0.46 22.57 3.02
CA LYS A 83 0.69 21.98 1.70
C LYS A 83 1.96 21.12 1.67
N MET A 84 3.04 21.58 2.30
CA MET A 84 4.30 20.83 2.39
C MET A 84 4.09 19.53 3.18
N GLN A 85 3.41 19.59 4.32
CA GLN A 85 3.12 18.42 5.14
C GLN A 85 2.25 17.39 4.40
N LEU A 86 1.17 17.85 3.75
CA LEU A 86 0.33 16.98 2.93
C LEU A 86 1.11 16.34 1.76
N GLY A 87 2.04 17.08 1.16
CA GLY A 87 2.93 16.54 0.12
C GLY A 87 3.77 15.38 0.63
N LEU A 88 4.36 15.51 1.83
CA LEU A 88 5.11 14.44 2.47
C LEU A 88 4.24 13.22 2.78
N ASP A 89 3.04 13.42 3.32
CA ASP A 89 2.11 12.33 3.63
C ASP A 89 1.73 11.52 2.39
N VAL A 90 1.46 12.20 1.26
CA VAL A 90 1.19 11.55 -0.03
C VAL A 90 2.38 10.72 -0.50
N ASP A 91 3.60 11.25 -0.37
CA ASP A 91 4.82 10.54 -0.76
C ASP A 91 5.08 9.31 0.14
N ILE A 92 4.83 9.43 1.44
CA ILE A 92 4.92 8.31 2.40
C ILE A 92 3.92 7.21 2.02
N GLN A 93 2.66 7.56 1.83
CA GLN A 93 1.62 6.60 1.44
C GLN A 93 1.95 5.90 0.11
N ARG A 94 2.47 6.64 -0.87
CA ARG A 94 2.92 6.09 -2.16
C ARG A 94 4.03 5.05 -1.95
N LEU A 95 5.03 5.37 -1.12
CA LEU A 95 6.15 4.47 -0.82
C LEU A 95 5.69 3.21 -0.08
N GLU A 96 4.77 3.33 0.86
CA GLU A 96 4.19 2.19 1.59
C GLU A 96 3.39 1.28 0.65
N ALA A 97 2.53 1.84 -0.19
CA ALA A 97 1.75 1.09 -1.19
C ALA A 97 2.67 0.34 -2.16
N ASP A 98 3.78 0.96 -2.59
CA ASP A 98 4.76 0.33 -3.47
C ASP A 98 5.48 -0.84 -2.81
N LYS A 99 5.86 -0.71 -1.53
CA LYS A 99 6.46 -1.82 -0.76
C LYS A 99 5.48 -2.98 -0.62
N LEU A 100 4.23 -2.70 -0.27
CA LEU A 100 3.18 -3.71 -0.16
C LEU A 100 2.94 -4.44 -1.48
N ARG A 101 2.88 -3.71 -2.60
CA ARG A 101 2.74 -4.28 -3.94
C ARG A 101 3.89 -5.23 -4.29
N LYS A 102 5.15 -4.81 -4.03
CA LYS A 102 6.33 -5.66 -4.26
C LYS A 102 6.30 -6.93 -3.40
N GLY A 103 5.93 -6.81 -2.12
CA GLY A 103 5.78 -7.94 -1.22
C GLY A 103 4.71 -8.93 -1.70
N LYS A 104 3.54 -8.42 -2.11
CA LYS A 104 2.45 -9.24 -2.64
C LYS A 104 2.88 -10.01 -3.90
N ASN A 105 3.51 -9.34 -4.86
CA ASN A 105 3.93 -9.97 -6.11
C ASN A 105 4.94 -11.11 -5.84
N LYS A 106 5.90 -10.89 -4.93
CA LYS A 106 6.85 -11.95 -4.55
C LYS A 106 6.15 -13.16 -3.91
N ALA A 107 5.22 -12.91 -2.99
CA ALA A 107 4.46 -13.99 -2.36
C ALA A 107 3.60 -14.79 -3.36
N GLU A 108 3.09 -14.11 -4.40
CA GLU A 108 2.34 -14.74 -5.49
C GLU A 108 3.24 -15.60 -6.39
N GLU A 109 4.42 -15.11 -6.76
CA GLU A 109 5.44 -15.88 -7.48
C GLU A 109 5.88 -17.13 -6.69
N ASP A 110 6.14 -16.98 -5.38
CA ASP A 110 6.50 -18.10 -4.49
C ASP A 110 5.37 -19.14 -4.40
N LEU A 111 4.11 -18.69 -4.32
CA LEU A 111 2.94 -19.56 -4.29
C LEU A 111 2.78 -20.33 -5.60
N ASP A 112 2.97 -19.68 -6.75
CA ASP A 112 2.90 -20.33 -8.06
C ASP A 112 4.02 -21.35 -8.23
N SER A 113 5.24 -21.00 -7.83
CA SER A 113 6.37 -21.94 -7.78
C SER A 113 6.03 -23.19 -6.95
N LEU A 114 5.58 -23.00 -5.71
CA LEU A 114 5.18 -24.08 -4.81
C LEU A 114 4.06 -24.95 -5.41
N LYS A 115 3.07 -24.33 -6.05
CA LYS A 115 1.97 -25.03 -6.73
C LYS A 115 2.47 -25.88 -7.90
N THR A 116 3.46 -25.41 -8.65
CA THR A 116 4.08 -26.21 -9.71
C THR A 116 4.87 -27.39 -9.14
N ASP A 117 5.64 -27.19 -8.07
CA ASP A 117 6.43 -28.25 -7.46
C ASP A 117 5.57 -29.30 -6.78
N TYR A 118 4.48 -28.89 -6.12
CA TYR A 118 3.48 -29.81 -5.59
C TYR A 118 2.86 -30.68 -6.70
N LYS A 119 2.50 -30.08 -7.84
CA LYS A 119 1.97 -30.83 -8.99
C LYS A 119 2.99 -31.84 -9.52
N LYS A 120 4.28 -31.47 -9.60
CA LYS A 120 5.37 -32.37 -9.99
C LYS A 120 5.50 -33.52 -8.99
N LEU A 121 5.59 -33.22 -7.70
CA LEU A 121 5.69 -34.22 -6.63
C LEU A 121 4.53 -35.23 -6.69
N ARG A 122 3.29 -34.74 -6.79
CA ARG A 122 2.10 -35.58 -6.91
C ARG A 122 2.17 -36.50 -8.14
N ARG A 123 2.67 -36.01 -9.28
CA ARG A 123 2.88 -36.83 -10.48
C ARG A 123 3.96 -37.89 -10.22
N SER A 124 5.09 -37.51 -9.62
CA SER A 124 6.17 -38.44 -9.27
C SER A 124 5.70 -39.56 -8.37
N ILE A 125 4.96 -39.26 -7.29
CA ILE A 125 4.38 -40.25 -6.36
C ILE A 125 3.49 -41.27 -7.09
N ARG A 126 2.70 -40.81 -8.09
CA ARG A 126 1.89 -41.71 -8.92
C ARG A 126 2.76 -42.60 -9.80
N THR A 127 3.81 -42.06 -10.43
CA THR A 127 4.69 -42.80 -11.34
C THR A 127 5.49 -43.89 -10.61
N VAL A 128 6.05 -43.60 -9.43
CA VAL A 128 6.83 -44.60 -8.67
C VAL A 128 5.96 -45.59 -7.89
N GLY A 129 4.64 -45.54 -8.05
CA GLY A 129 3.71 -46.45 -7.37
C GLY A 129 3.60 -46.24 -5.86
N LEU A 130 4.25 -45.21 -5.29
CA LEU A 130 4.09 -44.79 -3.90
C LEU A 130 2.67 -44.27 -3.59
N GLY A 131 1.90 -43.94 -4.63
CA GLY A 131 0.49 -43.59 -4.51
C GLY A 131 -0.46 -44.77 -4.26
N LYS A 132 0.05 -46.00 -4.21
CA LYS A 132 -0.77 -47.19 -3.86
C LYS A 132 -1.25 -47.10 -2.41
N THR A 133 -2.50 -47.47 -2.19
CA THR A 133 -3.02 -47.58 -0.82
C THR A 133 -2.40 -48.79 -0.11
N SER A 134 -2.39 -48.76 1.22
CA SER A 134 -1.84 -49.84 2.04
C SER A 134 -2.49 -51.20 1.75
N GLU A 135 -3.78 -51.21 1.36
CA GLU A 135 -4.49 -52.43 0.95
C GLU A 135 -3.98 -53.00 -0.38
N GLN A 136 -3.69 -52.15 -1.37
CA GLN A 136 -3.12 -52.59 -2.64
C GLN A 136 -1.74 -53.21 -2.44
N TRP A 137 -0.94 -52.65 -1.53
CA TRP A 137 0.34 -53.25 -1.14
C TRP A 137 0.17 -54.61 -0.45
N ARG A 138 -0.79 -54.73 0.47
CA ARG A 138 -1.09 -56.01 1.14
C ARG A 138 -1.53 -57.09 0.15
N GLN A 139 -2.42 -56.75 -0.79
CA GLN A 139 -2.85 -57.68 -1.83
C GLN A 139 -1.68 -58.14 -2.69
N GLN A 140 -0.82 -57.22 -3.13
CA GLN A 140 0.34 -57.57 -3.96
C GLN A 140 1.35 -58.45 -3.22
N ILE A 141 1.61 -58.17 -1.94
CA ILE A 141 2.46 -59.03 -1.09
C ILE A 141 1.83 -60.41 -0.92
N GLN A 142 0.50 -60.49 -0.72
CA GLN A 142 -0.20 -61.75 -0.58
C GLN A 142 -0.15 -62.57 -1.88
N GLU A 143 -0.35 -61.96 -3.04
CA GLU A 143 -0.19 -62.60 -4.34
C GLU A 143 1.23 -63.14 -4.54
N GLU A 144 2.26 -62.34 -4.28
CA GLU A 144 3.66 -62.79 -4.41
C GLU A 144 3.99 -63.93 -3.41
N ASN A 145 3.47 -63.87 -2.18
CA ASN A 145 3.61 -64.96 -1.22
C ASN A 145 2.93 -66.25 -1.70
N THR A 146 1.74 -66.16 -2.31
CA THR A 146 1.09 -67.36 -2.86
C THR A 146 1.89 -67.97 -4.01
N LYS A 147 2.50 -67.15 -4.87
CA LYS A 147 3.40 -67.63 -5.94
C LYS A 147 4.65 -68.27 -5.35
N ALA A 148 5.30 -67.64 -4.38
CA ALA A 148 6.48 -68.18 -3.70
C ALA A 148 6.18 -69.54 -3.07
N ASN A 149 5.05 -69.67 -2.37
CA ASN A 149 4.63 -70.94 -1.77
C ASN A 149 4.38 -72.04 -2.82
N GLN A 150 3.82 -71.68 -3.98
CA GLN A 150 3.64 -72.64 -5.09
C GLN A 150 5.00 -73.12 -5.64
N TRP A 151 5.97 -72.21 -5.80
CA TRP A 151 7.32 -72.57 -6.22
C TRP A 151 8.03 -73.44 -5.19
N GLU A 152 7.91 -73.11 -3.91
CA GLU A 152 8.46 -73.91 -2.82
C GLU A 152 7.92 -75.34 -2.85
N LYS A 153 6.60 -75.51 -3.01
CA LYS A 153 5.99 -76.84 -3.12
C LYS A 153 6.54 -77.62 -4.31
N LYS A 154 6.62 -76.99 -5.49
CA LYS A 154 7.21 -77.62 -6.69
C LYS A 154 8.68 -78.01 -6.46
N PHE A 155 9.43 -77.18 -5.77
CA PHE A 155 10.83 -77.43 -5.43
C PHE A 155 10.95 -78.65 -4.52
N GLN A 156 10.15 -78.74 -3.45
CA GLN A 156 10.13 -79.90 -2.57
C GLN A 156 9.69 -81.18 -3.28
N ASP A 157 8.66 -81.12 -4.13
CA ASP A 157 8.21 -82.25 -4.93
C ASP A 157 9.32 -82.76 -5.88
N THR A 158 10.04 -81.83 -6.50
CA THR A 158 11.16 -82.15 -7.39
C THR A 158 12.31 -82.80 -6.61
N ARG A 159 12.66 -82.24 -5.44
CA ARG A 159 13.69 -82.77 -4.54
C ARG A 159 13.35 -84.16 -4.03
N ALA A 160 12.09 -84.42 -3.70
CA ALA A 160 11.63 -85.75 -3.27
C ALA A 160 11.79 -86.80 -4.38
N ARG A 161 11.50 -86.42 -5.63
CA ARG A 161 11.72 -87.29 -6.80
C ARG A 161 13.20 -87.54 -7.05
N GLU A 162 14.03 -86.52 -6.96
CA GLU A 162 15.49 -86.64 -7.10
C GLU A 162 16.07 -87.63 -6.08
N VAL A 163 15.75 -87.47 -4.78
CA VAL A 163 16.19 -88.41 -3.73
C VAL A 163 15.72 -89.84 -4.00
N THR A 164 14.51 -90.00 -4.52
CA THR A 164 13.97 -91.32 -4.89
C THR A 164 14.75 -91.94 -6.04
N LEU A 165 15.06 -91.13 -7.07
CA LEU A 165 15.87 -91.56 -8.22
C LEU A 165 17.30 -91.92 -7.80
N GLU A 166 17.95 -91.11 -6.96
CA GLU A 166 19.28 -91.39 -6.41
C GLU A 166 19.32 -92.72 -5.65
N LYS A 167 18.31 -92.99 -4.80
CA LYS A 167 18.18 -94.27 -4.10
C LYS A 167 18.05 -95.43 -5.09
N SER A 168 17.20 -95.29 -6.11
CA SER A 168 17.04 -96.33 -7.14
C SER A 168 18.32 -96.57 -7.94
N LEU A 169 19.06 -95.51 -8.27
CA LEU A 169 20.35 -95.59 -8.94
C LEU A 169 21.39 -96.32 -8.08
N LEU A 170 21.43 -96.03 -6.78
CA LEU A 170 22.34 -96.71 -5.85
C LEU A 170 22.05 -98.21 -5.76
N ILE A 171 20.76 -98.59 -5.71
CA ILE A 171 20.33 -100.00 -5.73
C ILE A 171 20.78 -100.68 -7.03
N CYS A 172 20.47 -100.11 -8.19
CA CYS A 172 20.88 -100.66 -9.49
C CYS A 172 22.42 -100.79 -9.61
N GLN A 173 23.18 -99.85 -9.05
CA GLN A 173 24.64 -99.92 -9.02
C GLN A 173 25.14 -101.08 -8.16
N ASN A 174 24.52 -101.32 -7.00
CA ASN A 174 24.88 -102.41 -6.11
C ASN A 174 24.55 -103.78 -6.75
N GLU A 175 23.34 -103.94 -7.30
CA GLU A 175 22.95 -105.16 -8.03
C GLU A 175 23.89 -105.47 -9.21
N LYS A 176 24.29 -104.44 -9.97
CA LYS A 176 25.25 -104.60 -11.07
C LYS A 176 26.65 -105.01 -10.58
N ARG A 177 27.04 -104.65 -9.35
CA ARG A 177 28.32 -105.12 -8.75
C ARG A 177 28.21 -106.58 -8.32
N GLU A 178 27.07 -106.99 -7.77
CA GLU A 178 26.83 -108.38 -7.36
C GLU A 178 26.78 -109.34 -8.56
N LEU A 179 26.22 -108.92 -9.70
CA LEU A 179 26.17 -109.71 -10.93
C LEU A 179 27.50 -109.79 -11.71
N LYS A 180 28.57 -109.14 -11.21
CA LYS A 180 29.91 -109.13 -11.82
C LYS A 180 30.93 -109.98 -11.04
N VAL A 181 30.49 -110.77 -10.07
CA VAL A 181 31.27 -111.80 -9.35
C VAL A 181 31.07 -113.15 -10.04
#